data_AF-A0A7X9F2T5-F1
#
_entry.id   AF-A0A7X9F2T5-F1
#
_cell.length_a   1.000
_cell.length_b   1.000
_cell.length_c   1.000
_cell.angle_alpha   90.00
_cell.angle_beta   90.00
_cell.angle_gamma   90.00
#
_symmetry.space_group_name_H-M   'P 1'
#
loop_
_entity.id
_entity.type
_entity.pdbx_description
1 polymer ?
#
loop_
_entity_poly.entity_id
_entity_poly.type
_entity_poly.pdbx_seq_one_letter_code
_entity_poly.pdbx_strand_id
1 'polypeptide(L)'
;MKRRIISSFILAALFTVCLSGQNPNRERLNAYKIAFFTKRLNLTPGEAEKFWPIYNQFQDEKNKIQLERIEINRNFNTNELNLPEKEISEMGDRFIDLEVREAALARDFHNKIKQILSPVKILRLYQSENLYKQQLLKELQERRVERRDFK
;
A
#
# COMPACT_ATOMS: atom_id res chain seq x y z
N MET A 1 -6.46 8.36 51.23
CA MET A 1 -6.19 8.89 49.86
C MET A 1 -5.03 8.21 49.13
N LYS A 2 -4.44 7.10 49.63
CA LYS A 2 -3.27 6.43 48.98
C LYS A 2 -3.64 5.30 47.99
N ARG A 3 -4.89 4.84 47.96
CA ARG A 3 -5.38 3.77 47.06
C ARG A 3 -5.76 4.25 45.64
N ARG A 4 -5.98 5.56 45.43
CA ARG A 4 -6.33 6.11 44.10
C ARG A 4 -5.11 6.39 43.21
N ILE A 5 -3.91 6.47 43.80
CA ILE A 5 -2.67 6.75 43.06
C ILE A 5 -2.15 5.48 42.36
N ILE A 6 -2.37 4.31 42.97
CA ILE A 6 -1.92 3.02 42.44
C ILE A 6 -2.70 2.63 41.17
N SER A 7 -3.99 2.95 41.10
CA SER A 7 -4.82 2.70 39.91
C SER A 7 -4.44 3.58 38.71
N SER A 8 -3.84 4.76 38.93
CA SER A 8 -3.42 5.65 37.86
C SER A 8 -2.06 5.27 37.27
N PHE A 9 -1.23 4.51 38.00
CA PHE A 9 0.06 4.02 37.51
C PHE A 9 -0.06 2.74 36.67
N ILE A 10 -1.13 1.95 36.86
CA ILE A 10 -1.35 0.72 36.09
C ILE A 10 -1.94 1.02 34.70
N LEU A 11 -2.63 2.15 34.52
CA LEU A 11 -3.17 2.55 33.21
C LEU A 11 -2.11 3.15 32.26
N ALA A 12 -0.99 3.65 32.80
CA ALA A 12 0.13 4.16 32.00
C ALA A 12 1.06 3.07 31.47
N ALA A 13 1.03 1.86 32.05
CA ALA A 13 1.90 0.75 31.64
C ALA A 13 1.38 -0.02 30.41
N LEU A 14 0.11 0.15 30.03
CA LEU A 14 -0.49 -0.50 28.85
C LEU A 14 -0.27 0.27 27.54
N PHE A 15 0.27 1.50 27.59
CA PHE A 15 0.53 2.28 26.36
C PHE A 15 1.88 1.95 25.71
N THR A 16 2.75 1.19 26.39
CA THR A 16 4.15 0.99 25.96
C THR A 16 4.36 -0.22 25.04
N VAL A 17 3.33 -1.05 24.76
CA VAL A 17 3.52 -2.35 24.08
C VAL A 17 3.16 -2.36 22.59
N CYS A 18 2.72 -1.25 21.98
CA CYS A 18 2.37 -1.23 20.55
C CYS A 18 3.42 -0.63 19.59
N LEU A 19 4.65 -0.36 20.03
CA LEU A 19 5.72 0.19 19.15
C LEU A 19 6.74 -0.87 18.69
N SER A 20 6.33 -2.13 18.58
CA SER A 20 7.17 -3.21 18.07
C SER A 20 7.00 -3.37 16.56
N GLY A 21 7.87 -2.74 15.76
CA GLY A 21 8.06 -3.12 14.34
C GLY A 21 7.94 -2.03 13.27
N GLN A 22 8.03 -0.74 13.62
CA GLN A 22 7.96 0.33 12.63
C GLN A 22 9.29 0.48 11.88
N ASN A 23 9.30 0.08 10.59
CA ASN A 23 10.41 0.39 9.70
C ASN A 23 10.32 1.89 9.33
N PRO A 24 11.26 2.75 9.78
CA PRO A 24 11.15 4.20 9.61
C PRO A 24 11.08 4.64 8.14
N ASN A 25 11.57 3.80 7.21
CA ASN A 25 11.41 4.05 5.78
C ASN A 25 9.95 3.85 5.31
N ARG A 26 9.22 2.87 5.86
CA ARG A 26 7.81 2.64 5.51
C ARG A 26 6.91 3.77 6.01
N GLU A 27 7.15 4.25 7.22
CA GLU A 27 6.37 5.36 7.78
C GLU A 27 6.54 6.65 6.98
N ARG A 28 7.78 6.98 6.62
CA ARG A 28 8.08 8.14 5.79
C ARG A 28 7.42 8.06 4.41
N LEU A 29 7.43 6.88 3.79
CA LEU A 29 6.75 6.64 2.52
C LEU A 29 5.24 6.79 2.63
N ASN A 30 4.65 6.29 3.71
CA ASN A 30 3.22 6.44 3.99
C ASN A 30 2.85 7.90 4.23
N ALA A 31 3.63 8.64 5.02
CA ALA A 31 3.41 10.06 5.26
C ALA A 31 3.49 10.88 3.96
N TYR A 32 4.49 10.60 3.11
CA TYR A 32 4.62 11.22 1.80
C TYR A 32 3.41 10.93 0.90
N LYS A 33 2.95 9.66 0.88
CA LYS A 33 1.75 9.25 0.14
C LYS A 33 0.51 10.00 0.62
N ILE A 34 0.31 10.07 1.94
CA ILE A 34 -0.81 10.79 2.56
C ILE A 34 -0.80 12.25 2.15
N ALA A 35 0.33 12.94 2.31
CA ALA A 35 0.48 14.33 1.92
C ALA A 35 0.23 14.56 0.43
N PHE A 36 0.77 13.71 -0.44
CA PHE A 36 0.64 13.80 -1.89
C PHE A 36 -0.82 13.72 -2.34
N PHE A 37 -1.55 12.67 -1.92
CA PHE A 37 -2.94 12.50 -2.31
C PHE A 37 -3.86 13.52 -1.65
N THR A 38 -3.65 13.87 -0.38
CA THR A 38 -4.46 14.89 0.31
C THR A 38 -4.38 16.23 -0.42
N LYS A 39 -3.16 16.66 -0.79
CA LYS A 39 -2.93 17.90 -1.53
C LYS A 39 -3.54 17.87 -2.93
N ARG A 40 -3.34 16.79 -3.71
CA ARG A 40 -3.87 16.72 -5.09
C ARG A 40 -5.38 16.62 -5.13
N LEU A 41 -5.97 15.79 -4.27
CA LEU A 41 -7.40 15.56 -4.26
C LEU A 41 -8.19 16.68 -3.59
N ASN A 42 -7.52 17.53 -2.79
CA ASN A 42 -8.16 18.55 -1.97
C ASN A 42 -9.30 17.93 -1.14
N LEU A 43 -8.95 16.88 -0.37
CA LEU A 43 -9.90 16.20 0.51
C LEU A 43 -10.25 17.13 1.67
N THR A 44 -11.54 17.28 1.92
CA THR A 44 -12.01 17.84 3.19
C THR A 44 -11.72 16.85 4.33
N PRO A 45 -11.67 17.30 5.60
CA PRO A 45 -11.46 16.40 6.74
C PRO A 45 -12.44 15.22 6.77
N GLY A 46 -13.73 15.46 6.49
CA GLY A 46 -14.76 14.41 6.47
C GLY A 46 -14.65 13.45 5.28
N GLU A 47 -14.19 13.90 4.12
CA GLU A 47 -13.86 12.99 3.00
C GLU A 47 -12.62 12.15 3.32
N ALA A 48 -11.58 12.76 3.90
CA ALA A 48 -10.34 12.08 4.24
C ALA A 48 -10.55 10.95 5.26
N GLU A 49 -11.35 11.20 6.30
CA GLU A 49 -11.69 10.20 7.32
C GLU A 49 -12.34 8.95 6.72
N LYS A 50 -13.20 9.11 5.71
CA LYS A 50 -13.85 7.99 5.01
C LYS A 50 -12.98 7.36 3.94
N PHE A 51 -12.16 8.17 3.27
CA PHE A 51 -11.33 7.75 2.14
C PHE A 51 -10.18 6.84 2.56
N TRP A 52 -9.42 7.22 3.60
CA TRP A 52 -8.19 6.53 3.98
C TRP A 52 -8.39 5.05 4.35
N PRO A 53 -9.42 4.66 5.12
CA PRO A 53 -9.67 3.23 5.40
C PRO A 53 -9.91 2.41 4.13
N ILE A 54 -10.71 2.93 3.19
CA ILE A 54 -11.02 2.26 1.92
C ILE A 54 -9.76 2.15 1.04
N TYR A 55 -9.00 3.24 0.97
CA TYR A 55 -7.78 3.29 0.17
C TYR A 55 -6.70 2.36 0.72
N ASN A 56 -6.50 2.34 2.04
CA ASN A 56 -5.50 1.47 2.67
C ASN A 56 -5.84 0.00 2.44
N GLN A 57 -7.10 -0.40 2.66
CA GLN A 57 -7.55 -1.75 2.36
C GLN A 57 -7.31 -2.14 0.89
N PHE A 58 -7.66 -1.25 -0.05
CA PHE A 58 -7.41 -1.49 -1.48
C PHE A 58 -5.92 -1.69 -1.77
N GLN A 59 -5.05 -0.88 -1.17
CA GLN A 59 -3.61 -0.97 -1.38
C GLN A 59 -3.01 -2.24 -0.76
N ASP A 60 -3.49 -2.67 0.40
CA ASP A 60 -3.04 -3.91 1.05
C ASP A 60 -3.39 -5.13 0.21
N GLU A 61 -4.63 -5.23 -0.28
CA GLU A 61 -5.04 -6.33 -1.17
C GLU A 61 -4.30 -6.29 -2.52
N LYS A 62 -4.12 -5.09 -3.09
CA LYS A 62 -3.33 -4.93 -4.32
C LYS A 62 -1.87 -5.36 -4.13
N ASN A 63 -1.28 -5.07 -2.97
CA ASN A 63 0.08 -5.49 -2.64
C ASN A 63 0.20 -7.03 -2.54
N LYS A 64 -0.81 -7.72 -1.99
CA LYS A 64 -0.82 -9.20 -1.95
C LYS A 64 -0.81 -9.78 -3.36
N ILE A 65 -1.69 -9.30 -4.24
CA ILE A 65 -1.73 -9.69 -5.66
C ILE A 65 -0.37 -9.46 -6.33
N GLN A 66 0.24 -8.30 -6.08
CA GLN A 66 1.56 -7.98 -6.64
C GLN A 66 2.66 -8.92 -6.13
N LEU A 67 2.62 -9.33 -4.85
CA LEU A 67 3.58 -10.28 -4.29
C LEU A 67 3.43 -11.67 -4.91
N GLU A 68 2.19 -12.17 -5.04
CA GLU A 68 1.89 -13.44 -5.73
C GLU A 68 2.41 -13.42 -7.18
N ARG A 69 2.17 -12.31 -7.90
CA ARG A 69 2.67 -12.13 -9.26
C ARG A 69 4.20 -12.14 -9.35
N ILE A 70 4.88 -11.48 -8.41
CA ILE A 70 6.36 -11.48 -8.33
C ILE A 70 6.88 -12.90 -8.06
N GLU A 71 6.19 -13.66 -7.20
CA GLU A 71 6.55 -15.05 -6.89
C GLU A 71 6.43 -15.95 -8.12
N ILE A 72 5.32 -15.87 -8.86
CA ILE A 72 5.12 -16.61 -10.11
C ILE A 72 6.26 -16.32 -11.09
N ASN A 73 6.53 -15.02 -11.35
CA ASN A 73 7.60 -14.62 -12.27
C ASN A 73 8.99 -15.06 -11.80
N ARG A 74 9.28 -14.96 -10.49
CA ARG A 74 10.56 -15.39 -9.93
C ARG A 74 10.74 -16.89 -10.09
N ASN A 75 9.72 -17.68 -9.76
CA ASN A 75 9.76 -19.13 -9.88
C ASN A 75 10.00 -19.55 -11.34
N PHE A 76 9.25 -18.97 -12.27
CA PHE A 76 9.43 -19.24 -13.70
C PHE A 76 10.86 -18.91 -14.16
N ASN A 77 11.32 -17.68 -13.92
CA ASN A 77 12.65 -17.24 -14.35
C ASN A 77 13.81 -18.05 -13.73
N THR A 78 13.60 -18.69 -12.57
CA THR A 78 14.64 -19.47 -11.89
C THR A 78 14.62 -20.95 -12.29
N ASN A 79 13.43 -21.51 -12.55
CA ASN A 79 13.24 -22.95 -12.63
C ASN A 79 12.63 -23.44 -13.96
N GLU A 80 12.41 -22.58 -14.96
CA GLU A 80 11.72 -22.89 -16.23
C GLU A 80 12.08 -24.27 -16.81
N LEU A 81 13.38 -24.57 -16.96
CA LEU A 81 13.87 -25.82 -17.57
C LEU A 81 13.57 -27.09 -16.76
N ASN A 82 13.24 -26.94 -15.47
CA ASN A 82 13.04 -28.04 -14.54
C ASN A 82 11.57 -28.19 -14.11
N LEU A 83 10.69 -27.28 -14.52
CA LEU A 83 9.27 -27.33 -14.18
C LEU A 83 8.52 -28.27 -15.14
N PRO A 84 7.68 -29.19 -14.64
CA PRO A 84 6.83 -29.99 -15.51
C PRO A 84 5.78 -29.12 -16.21
N GLU A 85 5.39 -29.50 -17.42
CA GLU A 85 4.44 -28.74 -18.26
C GLU A 85 3.12 -28.41 -17.52
N LYS A 86 2.63 -29.34 -16.69
CA LYS A 86 1.45 -29.14 -15.87
C LYS A 86 1.61 -27.97 -14.90
N GLU A 87 2.76 -27.85 -14.22
CA GLU A 87 3.01 -26.74 -13.29
C GLU A 87 3.12 -25.41 -14.03
N ILE A 88 3.73 -25.39 -15.21
CA ILE A 88 3.81 -24.21 -16.07
C ILE A 88 2.40 -23.76 -16.50
N SER A 89 1.54 -24.70 -16.89
CA SER A 89 0.13 -24.42 -17.20
C SER A 89 -0.60 -23.82 -16.00
N GLU A 90 -0.49 -24.45 -14.83
CA GLU A 90 -1.12 -23.94 -13.59
C GLU A 90 -0.59 -22.56 -13.19
N MET A 91 0.69 -22.26 -13.45
CA MET A 91 1.25 -20.92 -13.26
C MET A 91 0.61 -19.89 -14.19
N GLY A 92 0.37 -20.26 -15.46
CA GLY A 92 -0.35 -19.43 -16.42
C GLY A 92 -1.79 -19.15 -15.98
N ASP A 93 -2.51 -20.18 -15.55
CA ASP A 93 -3.88 -20.05 -15.05
C ASP A 93 -3.94 -19.11 -13.83
N ARG A 94 -3.06 -19.35 -12.83
CA ARG A 94 -2.95 -18.48 -11.66
C ARG A 94 -2.62 -17.04 -12.03
N PHE A 95 -1.77 -16.82 -13.04
CA PHE A 95 -1.41 -15.47 -13.48
C PHE A 95 -2.63 -14.72 -14.01
N ILE A 96 -3.47 -15.37 -14.83
CA ILE A 96 -4.71 -14.76 -15.34
C ILE A 96 -5.73 -14.55 -14.22
N ASP A 97 -5.86 -15.48 -13.27
CA ASP A 97 -6.73 -15.30 -12.11
C ASP A 97 -6.35 -14.08 -11.26
N LEU A 98 -5.04 -13.78 -11.14
CA LEU A 98 -4.57 -12.56 -10.46
C LEU A 98 -4.99 -11.28 -11.21
N GLU A 99 -4.95 -11.26 -12.55
CA GLU A 99 -5.45 -10.14 -13.35
C GLU A 99 -6.95 -9.89 -13.11
N VAL A 100 -7.74 -10.97 -13.13
CA VAL A 100 -9.19 -10.90 -12.88
C VAL A 100 -9.46 -10.39 -11.47
N ARG A 101 -8.73 -10.89 -10.46
CA ARG A 101 -8.84 -10.43 -9.07
C ARG A 101 -8.47 -8.96 -8.93
N GLU A 102 -7.40 -8.50 -9.60
CA GLU A 102 -6.97 -7.10 -9.56
C GLU A 102 -8.02 -6.18 -10.19
N ALA A 103 -8.60 -6.57 -11.32
CA ALA A 103 -9.67 -5.82 -11.98
C ALA A 103 -10.95 -5.74 -11.13
N ALA A 104 -11.35 -6.86 -10.50
CA ALA A 104 -12.48 -6.90 -9.58
C ALA A 104 -12.24 -5.98 -8.37
N LEU A 105 -11.04 -6.05 -7.77
CA LEU A 105 -10.63 -5.20 -6.66
C LEU A 105 -10.68 -3.70 -7.04
N ALA A 106 -10.20 -3.35 -8.24
CA ALA A 106 -10.23 -1.97 -8.74
C ALA A 106 -11.67 -1.45 -8.94
N ARG A 107 -12.56 -2.29 -9.48
CA ARG A 107 -13.99 -1.98 -9.63
C ARG A 107 -14.67 -1.76 -8.27
N ASP A 108 -14.41 -2.62 -7.31
CA ASP A 108 -15.00 -2.53 -5.98
C ASP A 108 -14.51 -1.28 -5.23
N PHE A 109 -13.21 -0.98 -5.35
CA PHE A 109 -12.64 0.27 -4.85
C PHE A 109 -13.33 1.50 -5.48
N HIS A 110 -13.46 1.54 -6.81
CA HIS A 110 -14.18 2.61 -7.52
C HIS A 110 -15.62 2.78 -6.98
N ASN A 111 -16.34 1.66 -6.81
CA ASN A 111 -17.71 1.66 -6.30
C ASN A 111 -17.84 2.19 -4.87
N LYS A 112 -16.82 1.99 -4.04
CA LYS A 112 -16.78 2.54 -2.67
C LYS A 112 -16.46 4.03 -2.68
N ILE A 113 -15.44 4.45 -3.43
CA ILE A 113 -15.02 5.86 -3.41
C ILE A 113 -16.00 6.79 -4.13
N LYS A 114 -16.77 6.31 -5.11
CA LYS A 114 -17.82 7.11 -5.78
C LYS A 114 -18.97 7.53 -4.86
N GLN A 115 -19.10 6.88 -3.70
CA GLN A 115 -20.09 7.26 -2.69
C GLN A 115 -19.62 8.42 -1.79
N ILE A 116 -18.32 8.74 -1.79
CA ILE A 116 -17.74 9.71 -0.86
C ILE A 116 -16.96 10.83 -1.56
N LEU A 117 -16.50 10.64 -2.81
CA LEU A 117 -15.78 11.63 -3.60
C LEU A 117 -16.56 12.04 -4.84
N SER A 118 -16.38 13.29 -5.26
CA SER A 118 -16.91 13.76 -6.54
C SER A 118 -16.21 13.08 -7.74
N PRO A 119 -16.87 12.95 -8.91
CA PRO A 119 -16.28 12.34 -10.10
C PRO A 119 -14.94 12.96 -10.51
N VAL A 120 -14.79 14.29 -10.38
CA VAL A 120 -13.54 15.00 -10.68
C VAL A 120 -12.40 14.55 -9.77
N LYS A 121 -12.66 14.39 -8.46
CA LYS A 121 -11.66 13.91 -7.51
C LYS A 121 -11.26 12.46 -7.80
N ILE A 122 -12.20 11.62 -8.23
CA ILE A 122 -11.93 10.22 -8.60
C ILE A 122 -11.01 10.12 -9.82
N LEU A 123 -11.31 10.87 -10.89
CA LEU A 123 -10.42 10.89 -12.06
C LEU A 123 -9.04 11.44 -11.71
N ARG A 124 -8.98 12.48 -10.86
CA ARG A 124 -7.71 13.02 -10.38
C ARG A 124 -6.93 12.00 -9.54
N LEU A 125 -7.60 11.18 -8.74
CA LEU A 125 -6.98 10.09 -7.99
C LEU A 125 -6.28 9.12 -8.94
N TYR A 126 -6.97 8.64 -9.97
CA TYR A 126 -6.38 7.69 -10.93
C TYR A 126 -5.17 8.28 -11.67
N GLN A 127 -5.24 9.54 -12.09
CA GLN A 127 -4.08 10.23 -12.66
C GLN A 127 -2.93 10.36 -11.65
N SER A 128 -3.27 10.63 -10.38
CA SER A 128 -2.29 10.84 -9.31
C SER A 128 -1.59 9.55 -8.91
N GLU A 129 -2.22 8.37 -9.03
CA GLU A 129 -1.56 7.09 -8.71
C GLU A 129 -0.37 6.80 -9.64
N ASN A 130 -0.51 7.07 -10.94
CA ASN A 130 0.58 6.90 -11.89
C ASN A 130 1.72 7.89 -11.63
N LEU A 131 1.37 9.15 -11.36
CA LEU A 131 2.35 10.18 -11.02
C LEU A 131 3.09 9.87 -9.71
N TYR A 132 2.38 9.37 -8.69
CA TYR A 132 2.98 8.96 -7.42
C TYR A 132 4.03 7.87 -7.63
N LYS A 133 3.75 6.85 -8.45
CA LYS A 133 4.73 5.80 -8.78
C LYS A 133 5.97 6.37 -9.45
N GLN A 134 5.80 7.24 -10.45
CA GLN A 134 6.92 7.88 -11.14
C GLN A 134 7.78 8.73 -10.19
N GLN A 135 7.12 9.54 -9.35
CA GLN A 135 7.81 10.42 -8.42
C GLN A 135 8.51 9.63 -7.30
N LEU A 136 7.89 8.56 -6.82
CA LEU A 136 8.50 7.64 -5.86
C LEU A 136 9.76 6.98 -6.46
N LEU A 137 9.71 6.52 -7.71
CA LEU A 137 10.87 5.93 -8.38
C LEU A 137 12.00 6.94 -8.53
N LYS A 138 11.69 8.17 -8.96
CA LYS A 138 12.68 9.26 -9.07
C LYS A 138 13.36 9.51 -7.74
N GLU A 139 12.59 9.64 -6.66
CA GLU A 139 13.17 9.94 -5.36
C GLU A 139 13.97 8.76 -4.76
N LEU A 140 13.60 7.51 -5.08
CA LEU A 140 14.42 6.35 -4.74
C LEU A 140 15.73 6.29 -5.53
N GLN A 141 15.73 6.75 -6.79
CA GLN A 141 16.93 6.85 -7.63
C GLN A 141 17.87 7.95 -7.13
N GLU A 142 17.36 9.15 -6.87
CA GLU A 142 18.14 10.28 -6.33
C GLU A 142 18.84 9.91 -5.02
N ARG A 143 18.12 9.26 -4.09
CA ARG A 143 18.72 8.76 -2.84
C ARG A 143 19.81 7.70 -3.05
N ARG A 144 19.73 6.89 -4.11
CA ARG A 144 20.77 5.91 -4.44
C ARG A 144 22.04 6.61 -4.92
N VAL A 145 21.91 7.73 -5.64
CA VAL A 145 23.03 8.54 -6.11
C VAL A 145 23.71 9.24 -4.94
N GLU A 146 22.94 9.94 -4.08
CA GLU A 146 23.48 10.60 -2.88
C GLU A 146 24.31 9.63 -2.01
N ARG A 147 23.80 8.42 -1.73
CA ARG A 147 24.54 7.42 -0.93
C ARG A 147 25.82 6.90 -1.59
N ARG A 148 25.96 7.00 -2.91
CA ARG A 148 27.19 6.62 -3.63
C ARG A 148 28.23 7.73 -3.59
N ASP A 149 27.81 9.00 -3.65
CA ASP A 149 28.71 10.15 -3.65
C ASP A 149 29.29 10.47 -2.25
N PHE A 150 28.67 9.96 -1.19
CA PHE A 150 29.16 10.05 0.19
C PHE A 150 30.03 8.84 0.63
N LYS A 151 30.41 7.95 -0.28
CA LYS A 151 31.29 6.79 -0.01
C LYS A 151 32.60 6.91 -0.76
#